data_AF-C6PMX7-F1
#
_entry.id   AF-C6PMX7-F1
#
_cell.length_a   1.000
_cell.length_b   1.000
_cell.length_c   1.000
_cell.angle_alpha   90.00
_cell.angle_beta   90.00
_cell.angle_gamma   90.00
#
_symmetry.space_group_name_H-M   'P 1'
#
loop_
_entity.id
_entity.type
_entity.pdbx_description
1 polymer ?
#
loop_
_entity_poly.entity_id
_entity_poly.type
_entity_poly.pdbx_seq_one_letter_code
_entity_poly.pdbx_strand_id
1 'polypeptide(L)'
;MNYIVFDLEFNQSLNSKKENKNLTNLKCPFEIIQIGAVKLDENLQIISILNKLVKPELYTVMNPFVEEMTGITIDMLNTEQPFQEVYKEILEFIGNDKNILCVWGACDIKELFRNIQYHNLDISPISKEYINIQFYASKYLNCPKGTNIGLKNAAELLNINIENKFHNALNDAYYTAEVFKKIPKKNINIIKYDVNKNMKPTRNNTEKSILDTSKLIKQFEKMFNREMSEEEQKIIKLAYMMGKTRQFEIPHSDN
;
A
#
# COMPACT_ATOMS: atom_id res chain seq x y z
N MET A 1 20.40 -17.24 3.71
CA MET A 1 19.20 -16.56 3.15
C MET A 1 18.86 -15.45 4.11
N ASN A 2 18.62 -14.23 3.65
CA ASN A 2 18.28 -13.13 4.54
C ASN A 2 16.87 -12.59 4.28
N TYR A 3 16.27 -12.00 5.32
CA TYR A 3 15.02 -11.26 5.21
C TYR A 3 15.31 -9.76 5.31
N ILE A 4 14.85 -9.00 4.33
CA ILE A 4 14.97 -7.54 4.31
C ILE A 4 13.63 -6.98 4.73
N VAL A 5 13.47 -6.70 6.03
CA VAL A 5 12.25 -6.08 6.55
C VAL A 5 12.40 -4.58 6.41
N PHE A 6 11.49 -3.94 5.69
CA PHE A 6 11.57 -2.50 5.47
C PHE A 6 10.19 -1.83 5.53
N ASP A 7 10.23 -0.53 5.76
CA ASP A 7 9.11 0.38 5.75
C ASP A 7 9.55 1.70 5.07
N LEU A 8 8.59 2.49 4.60
CA LEU A 8 8.84 3.68 3.79
C LEU A 8 7.90 4.80 4.22
N GLU A 9 8.44 6.01 4.35
CA GLU A 9 7.63 7.22 4.43
C GLU A 9 7.63 7.94 3.07
N PHE A 10 6.48 8.54 2.73
CA PHE A 10 6.27 9.17 1.43
C PHE A 10 5.76 10.61 1.55
N ASN A 11 6.27 11.49 0.69
CA ASN A 11 5.60 12.76 0.39
C ASN A 11 4.69 12.63 -0.84
N GLN A 12 3.72 13.52 -0.95
CA GLN A 12 2.72 13.53 -2.01
C GLN A 12 2.20 14.95 -2.24
N SER A 13 1.64 15.19 -3.43
CA SER A 13 1.01 16.48 -3.76
C SER A 13 -0.02 16.90 -2.72
N LEU A 14 -0.07 18.21 -2.43
CA LEU A 14 -1.10 18.81 -1.59
C LEU A 14 -2.47 18.61 -2.25
N ASN A 15 -3.27 17.71 -1.70
CA ASN A 15 -4.67 17.53 -2.11
C ASN A 15 -5.51 18.70 -1.56
N SER A 16 -5.42 19.87 -2.18
CA SER A 16 -6.44 20.89 -1.99
C SER A 16 -7.73 20.39 -2.65
N LYS A 17 -8.70 20.00 -1.82
CA LYS A 17 -10.08 19.70 -2.25
C LYS A 17 -10.63 20.92 -3.01
N LYS A 18 -10.38 21.01 -4.33
CA LYS A 18 -11.23 21.58 -5.40
C LYS A 18 -10.51 22.08 -6.64
N GLU A 19 -9.19 22.30 -6.69
CA GLU A 19 -8.65 23.08 -7.83
C GLU A 19 -7.57 22.48 -8.72
N ASN A 20 -6.76 21.47 -8.35
CA ASN A 20 -5.74 20.97 -9.28
C ASN A 20 -5.45 19.46 -9.16
N LYS A 21 -6.21 18.64 -9.89
CA LYS A 21 -5.82 17.24 -10.20
C LYS A 21 -4.50 17.13 -10.99
N ASN A 22 -3.95 18.25 -11.47
CA ASN A 22 -2.78 18.32 -12.33
C ASN A 22 -1.42 18.32 -11.59
N LEU A 23 -1.38 18.30 -10.26
CA LEU A 23 -0.12 18.33 -9.48
C LEU A 23 0.40 16.94 -9.09
N THR A 24 -0.44 15.91 -9.10
CA THR A 24 -0.03 14.54 -8.76
C THR A 24 0.61 13.89 -9.99
N ASN A 25 1.87 13.50 -9.89
CA ASN A 25 2.53 12.76 -10.96
C ASN A 25 1.99 11.33 -11.01
N LEU A 26 1.29 10.92 -12.07
CA LEU A 26 0.68 9.60 -12.16
C LEU A 26 1.69 8.43 -12.16
N LYS A 27 2.93 8.69 -12.61
CA LYS A 27 4.01 7.68 -12.57
C LYS A 27 4.59 7.54 -11.17
N CYS A 28 4.51 8.59 -10.34
CA CYS A 28 4.98 8.57 -8.96
C CYS A 28 4.12 9.44 -8.03
N PRO A 29 2.85 9.06 -7.71
CA PRO A 29 2.03 9.83 -6.76
C PRO A 29 2.57 9.94 -5.33
N PHE A 30 3.52 9.07 -4.94
CA PHE A 30 4.14 8.96 -3.63
C PHE A 30 5.64 8.88 -3.83
N GLU A 31 6.35 9.94 -3.47
CA GLU A 31 7.80 10.02 -3.52
C GLU A 31 8.37 9.60 -2.17
N ILE A 32 9.33 8.69 -2.16
CA ILE A 32 9.96 8.22 -0.92
C ILE A 32 10.77 9.36 -0.30
N ILE A 33 10.55 9.61 1.00
CA ILE A 33 11.28 10.61 1.81
C ILE A 33 12.03 10.00 2.99
N GLN A 34 11.69 8.77 3.39
CA GLN A 34 12.48 7.99 4.35
C GLN A 34 12.43 6.51 3.98
N ILE A 35 13.55 5.82 4.18
CA ILE A 35 13.70 4.38 4.04
C ILE A 35 14.28 3.85 5.33
N GLY A 36 13.54 2.95 5.97
CA GLY A 36 14.00 2.21 7.14
C GLY A 36 14.00 0.73 6.84
N ALA A 37 15.09 0.04 7.13
CA ALA A 37 15.18 -1.40 6.93
C ALA A 37 16.04 -2.08 7.99
N VAL A 38 15.65 -3.30 8.33
CA VAL A 38 16.42 -4.22 9.16
C VAL A 38 16.64 -5.52 8.39
N LYS A 39 17.90 -5.98 8.37
CA LYS A 39 18.30 -7.22 7.73
C LYS A 39 18.37 -8.31 8.76
N LEU A 40 17.60 -9.37 8.55
CA LEU A 40 17.60 -10.54 9.40
C LEU A 40 18.31 -11.71 8.72
N ASP A 41 19.08 -12.46 9.49
CA ASP A 41 19.60 -13.76 9.05
C ASP A 41 18.50 -14.84 9.05
N GLU A 42 18.88 -16.08 8.73
CA GLU A 42 17.98 -17.23 8.74
C GLU A 42 17.44 -17.62 10.13
N ASN A 43 18.12 -17.18 11.20
CA ASN A 43 17.69 -17.35 12.59
C ASN A 43 16.88 -16.15 13.11
N LEU A 44 16.51 -15.24 12.21
CA LEU A 44 15.79 -13.99 12.48
C LEU A 44 16.54 -13.05 13.43
N GLN A 45 17.87 -13.14 13.49
CA GLN A 45 18.70 -12.18 14.19
C GLN A 45 18.98 -10.98 13.30
N ILE A 46 18.90 -9.78 13.88
CA ILE A 46 19.23 -8.54 13.16
C ILE A 46 20.74 -8.50 12.96
N ILE A 47 21.17 -8.45 11.70
CA ILE A 47 22.59 -8.40 11.31
C ILE A 47 23.00 -7.07 10.68
N SER A 48 22.02 -6.26 10.25
CA SER A 48 22.28 -4.92 9.73
C SER A 48 21.03 -4.05 9.77
N ILE A 49 21.22 -2.73 9.79
CA ILE A 49 20.16 -1.72 9.80
C ILE A 49 20.49 -0.64 8.76
N LEU A 50 19.47 -0.14 8.05
CA LEU A 50 19.53 1.01 7.17
C LEU A 50 18.47 2.03 7.59
N ASN A 51 18.85 3.29 7.70
CA ASN A 51 17.91 4.40 7.92
C ASN A 51 18.40 5.61 7.14
N LYS A 52 17.62 6.02 6.14
CA LYS A 52 17.98 7.09 5.22
C LYS A 52 16.79 8.00 4.99
N LEU A 53 17.01 9.30 5.16
CA LEU A 53 16.13 10.30 4.58
C LEU A 53 16.50 10.50 3.11
N VAL A 54 15.53 10.92 2.31
CA VAL A 54 15.69 11.09 0.87
C VAL A 54 15.27 12.50 0.48
N LYS A 55 16.14 13.21 -0.23
CA LYS A 55 15.81 14.52 -0.77
C LYS A 55 14.76 14.40 -1.87
N PRO A 56 13.58 15.02 -1.73
CA PRO A 56 12.55 14.99 -2.75
C PRO A 56 12.95 15.85 -3.95
N GLU A 57 12.73 15.33 -5.15
CA GLU A 57 12.90 16.03 -6.43
C GLU A 57 11.54 16.35 -7.08
N LEU A 58 10.50 15.57 -6.77
CA LEU A 58 9.18 15.68 -7.36
C LEU A 58 8.21 16.51 -6.52
N TYR A 59 8.12 16.22 -5.22
CA TYR A 59 7.28 16.94 -4.26
C TYR A 59 8.17 17.72 -3.29
N THR A 60 8.72 18.83 -3.77
CA THR A 60 9.64 19.72 -3.02
C THR A 60 8.96 20.57 -1.95
N VAL A 61 7.63 20.44 -1.79
CA VAL A 61 6.87 21.05 -0.71
C VAL A 61 6.34 19.92 0.17
N MET A 62 6.60 19.99 1.47
CA MET A 62 6.13 18.98 2.41
C MET A 62 4.62 19.05 2.56
N ASN A 63 3.95 17.90 2.51
CA ASN A 63 2.54 17.81 2.82
C ASN A 63 2.31 17.93 4.34
N PRO A 64 1.50 18.89 4.83
CA PRO A 64 1.32 19.11 6.26
C PRO A 64 0.83 17.88 7.04
N PHE A 65 -0.01 17.04 6.43
CA PHE A 65 -0.47 15.81 7.09
C PHE A 65 0.64 14.77 7.21
N VAL A 66 1.54 14.70 6.22
CA VAL A 66 2.71 13.80 6.27
C VAL A 66 3.71 14.32 7.28
N GLU A 67 3.94 15.63 7.34
CA GLU A 67 4.82 16.27 8.32
C GLU A 67 4.32 16.07 9.76
N GLU A 68 3.01 16.26 10.00
CA GLU A 68 2.41 16.03 11.32
C GLU A 68 2.55 14.55 11.75
N MET A 69 2.36 13.62 10.82
CA MET A 69 2.40 12.19 11.09
C MET A 69 3.82 11.68 11.34
N THR A 70 4.80 12.11 10.51
CA THR A 70 6.17 11.58 10.52
C THR A 70 7.16 12.43 11.31
N GLY A 71 6.85 13.72 11.51
CA GLY A 71 7.77 14.71 12.05
C GLY A 71 8.90 15.12 11.09
N ILE A 72 8.91 14.61 9.84
CA ILE A 72 9.91 14.95 8.84
C ILE A 72 9.56 16.31 8.23
N THR A 73 10.52 17.24 8.21
CA THR A 73 10.35 18.56 7.60
C THR A 73 11.08 18.64 6.26
N ILE A 74 10.67 19.57 5.38
CA ILE A 74 11.36 19.75 4.10
C ILE A 74 12.81 20.19 4.28
N ASP A 75 13.11 20.97 5.32
CA ASP A 75 14.46 21.44 5.62
C ASP A 75 15.40 20.30 6.00
N MET A 76 14.90 19.30 6.73
CA MET A 76 15.64 18.06 7.00
C MET A 76 15.94 17.30 5.72
N LEU A 77 15.01 17.25 4.76
CA LEU A 77 15.18 16.50 3.52
C LEU A 77 16.09 17.21 2.51
N ASN A 78 16.10 18.54 2.49
CA ASN A 78 16.86 19.32 1.51
C ASN A 78 18.38 19.13 1.60
N THR A 79 18.88 18.72 2.77
CA THR A 79 20.30 18.43 3.04
C THR A 79 20.71 16.99 2.71
N GLU A 80 19.75 16.13 2.39
CA GLU A 80 19.97 14.70 2.19
C GLU A 80 20.32 14.38 0.73
N GLN A 81 20.67 13.11 0.49
CA GLN A 81 20.96 12.61 -0.85
C GLN A 81 19.67 12.35 -1.64
N PRO A 82 19.68 12.53 -2.97
CA PRO A 82 18.55 12.18 -3.82
C PRO A 82 18.37 10.66 -3.89
N PHE A 83 17.19 10.21 -4.31
CA PHE A 83 16.82 8.79 -4.29
C PHE A 83 17.80 7.87 -5.03
N GLN A 84 18.41 8.35 -6.12
CA GLN A 84 19.38 7.61 -6.94
C GLN A 84 20.64 7.23 -6.16
N GLU A 85 21.11 8.10 -5.25
CA GLU A 85 22.28 7.83 -4.42
C GLU A 85 21.89 6.93 -3.24
N VAL A 86 20.76 7.21 -2.59
CA VAL A 86 20.23 6.34 -1.52
C VAL A 86 19.95 4.93 -2.05
N TYR A 87 19.52 4.78 -3.31
CA TYR A 87 19.32 3.49 -3.96
C TYR A 87 20.60 2.65 -4.01
N LYS A 88 21.76 3.26 -4.23
CA LYS A 88 23.05 2.52 -4.20
C LYS A 88 23.30 1.97 -2.80
N GLU A 89 23.01 2.74 -1.76
CA GLU A 89 23.13 2.29 -0.37
C GLU A 89 22.15 1.16 -0.04
N ILE A 90 20.93 1.18 -0.62
CA ILE A 90 19.98 0.07 -0.52
C ILE A 90 20.55 -1.20 -1.15
N LEU A 91 21.17 -1.09 -2.32
CA LEU A 91 21.80 -2.24 -3.00
C LEU A 91 22.95 -2.83 -2.18
N GLU A 92 23.80 -1.97 -1.62
CA GLU A 92 24.89 -2.40 -0.73
C GLU A 92 24.35 -3.09 0.53
N PHE A 93 23.29 -2.54 1.13
CA PHE A 93 22.63 -3.11 2.30
C PHE A 93 22.02 -4.49 2.03
N ILE A 94 21.31 -4.64 0.91
CA ILE A 94 20.72 -5.91 0.46
C ILE A 94 21.83 -6.93 0.17
N GLY A 95 22.89 -6.50 -0.52
CA GLY A 95 24.01 -7.33 -0.93
C GLY A 95 23.64 -8.40 -1.97
N ASN A 96 24.57 -9.30 -2.24
CA ASN A 96 24.44 -10.30 -3.31
C ASN A 96 23.79 -11.63 -2.88
N ASP A 97 23.50 -11.78 -1.60
CA ASP A 97 22.87 -13.00 -1.07
C ASP A 97 21.43 -13.16 -1.58
N LYS A 98 20.90 -14.39 -1.48
CA LYS A 98 19.47 -14.58 -1.69
C LYS A 98 18.70 -13.90 -0.56
N ASN A 99 17.82 -12.97 -0.95
CA ASN A 99 17.04 -12.13 -0.05
C ASN A 99 15.53 -12.26 -0.32
N ILE A 100 14.72 -12.24 0.74
CA ILE A 100 13.27 -12.10 0.67
C ILE A 100 12.89 -10.75 1.29
N LEU A 101 12.10 -9.95 0.55
CA LEU A 101 11.60 -8.69 1.08
C LEU A 101 10.46 -8.93 2.07
N CYS A 102 10.37 -8.12 3.11
CA CYS A 102 9.36 -8.23 4.14
C CYS A 102 8.81 -6.83 4.41
N VAL A 103 7.49 -6.70 4.37
CA VAL A 103 6.81 -5.42 4.60
C VAL A 103 5.63 -5.63 5.53
N TRP A 104 5.25 -4.58 6.27
CA TRP A 104 4.01 -4.63 7.02
C TRP A 104 2.84 -4.74 6.05
N GLY A 105 2.67 -3.76 5.15
CA GLY A 105 1.63 -3.75 4.11
C GLY A 105 2.20 -3.89 2.69
N ALA A 106 1.36 -4.27 1.74
CA ALA A 106 1.80 -4.39 0.33
C ALA A 106 2.04 -3.02 -0.37
N CYS A 107 1.77 -1.91 0.31
CA CYS A 107 1.96 -0.57 -0.23
C CYS A 107 3.45 -0.30 -0.49
N ASP A 108 4.30 -0.62 0.47
CA ASP A 108 5.72 -0.24 0.43
C ASP A 108 6.49 -0.95 -0.69
N ILE A 109 6.18 -2.23 -0.94
CA ILE A 109 6.73 -2.95 -2.11
C ILE A 109 6.35 -2.23 -3.40
N LYS A 110 5.07 -1.88 -3.56
CA LYS A 110 4.59 -1.23 -4.78
C LYS A 110 5.29 0.11 -4.98
N GLU A 111 5.41 0.89 -3.92
CA GLU A 111 5.97 2.23 -3.98
C GLU A 111 7.49 2.23 -4.15
N LEU A 112 8.20 1.25 -3.56
CA LEU A 112 9.62 1.01 -3.82
C LEU A 112 9.88 0.79 -5.31
N PHE A 113 9.22 -0.22 -5.92
CA PHE A 113 9.41 -0.51 -7.34
C PHE A 113 9.04 0.67 -8.23
N ARG A 114 7.99 1.43 -7.86
CA ARG A 114 7.56 2.57 -8.65
C ARG A 114 8.55 3.73 -8.60
N ASN A 115 9.14 4.02 -7.44
CA ASN A 115 10.18 5.05 -7.32
C ASN A 115 11.44 4.63 -8.11
N ILE A 116 11.89 3.37 -8.00
CA ILE A 116 13.03 2.85 -8.79
C ILE A 116 12.77 3.05 -10.30
N GLN A 117 11.58 2.69 -10.78
CA GLN A 117 11.23 2.86 -12.19
C GLN A 117 11.09 4.33 -12.60
N TYR A 118 10.54 5.19 -11.75
CA TYR A 118 10.40 6.62 -12.01
C TYR A 118 11.76 7.28 -12.27
N HIS A 119 12.77 6.91 -11.48
CA HIS A 119 14.15 7.38 -11.63
C HIS A 119 14.96 6.59 -12.70
N ASN A 120 14.33 5.71 -13.47
CA ASN A 120 14.96 4.85 -14.50
C ASN A 120 16.12 4.00 -13.95
N LEU A 121 16.01 3.54 -12.71
CA LEU A 121 17.01 2.70 -12.05
C LEU A 121 16.76 1.22 -12.33
N ASP A 122 17.83 0.41 -12.31
CA ASP A 122 17.73 -1.03 -12.57
C ASP A 122 17.07 -1.78 -11.41
N ILE A 123 15.91 -2.38 -11.65
CA ILE A 123 15.18 -3.21 -10.69
C ILE A 123 15.76 -4.62 -10.52
N SER A 124 16.66 -5.06 -11.40
CA SER A 124 17.16 -6.45 -11.44
C SER A 124 17.79 -6.94 -10.13
N PRO A 125 18.51 -6.10 -9.34
CA PRO A 125 19.09 -6.54 -8.07
C PRO A 125 18.09 -6.67 -6.93
N ILE A 126 16.90 -6.07 -7.06
CA ILE A 126 15.87 -6.10 -6.03
C ILE A 126 15.07 -7.39 -6.13
N SER A 127 14.98 -8.13 -5.02
CA SER A 127 14.18 -9.33 -4.94
C SER A 127 12.72 -9.02 -5.24
N LYS A 128 12.12 -9.81 -6.14
CA LYS A 128 10.68 -9.76 -6.44
C LYS A 128 9.89 -10.68 -5.50
N GLU A 129 10.57 -11.42 -4.63
CA GLU A 129 9.95 -12.29 -3.63
C GLU A 129 9.74 -11.50 -2.34
N TYR A 130 8.49 -11.43 -1.87
CA TYR A 130 8.16 -10.71 -0.65
C TYR A 130 7.14 -11.42 0.24
N ILE A 131 7.14 -11.06 1.52
CA ILE A 131 6.20 -11.48 2.54
C ILE A 131 5.43 -10.25 3.03
N ASN A 132 4.10 -10.31 2.98
CA ASN A 132 3.23 -9.35 3.66
C ASN A 132 3.00 -9.83 5.10
N ILE A 133 3.69 -9.24 6.06
CA ILE A 133 3.65 -9.67 7.47
C ILE A 133 2.30 -9.35 8.12
N GLN A 134 1.65 -8.24 7.75
CA GLN A 134 0.33 -7.87 8.29
C GLN A 134 -0.72 -8.96 8.05
N PHE A 135 -0.71 -9.59 6.87
CA PHE A 135 -1.63 -10.69 6.56
C PHE A 135 -1.46 -11.87 7.55
N TYR A 136 -0.22 -12.28 7.79
CA TYR A 136 0.07 -13.40 8.69
C TYR A 136 -0.13 -13.03 10.16
N ALA A 137 0.20 -11.80 10.56
CA ALA A 137 -0.07 -11.29 11.89
C ALA A 137 -1.59 -11.24 12.17
N SER A 138 -2.38 -10.73 11.22
CA SER A 138 -3.85 -10.69 11.34
C SER A 138 -4.45 -12.08 11.50
N LYS A 139 -3.94 -13.06 10.74
CA LYS A 139 -4.36 -14.46 10.86
C LYS A 139 -3.95 -15.08 12.19
N TYR A 140 -2.73 -14.83 12.65
CA TYR A 140 -2.20 -15.35 13.91
C TYR A 140 -2.97 -14.80 15.12
N LEU A 141 -3.36 -13.52 15.07
CA LEU A 141 -4.15 -12.83 16.10
C LEU A 141 -5.66 -13.07 15.97
N ASN A 142 -6.10 -13.99 15.11
CA ASN A 142 -7.51 -14.33 14.87
C ASN A 142 -8.40 -13.12 14.53
N CYS A 143 -7.85 -12.15 13.78
CA CYS A 143 -8.66 -11.03 13.29
C CYS A 143 -9.77 -11.53 12.34
N PRO A 144 -10.95 -10.87 12.33
CA PRO A 144 -12.04 -11.23 11.42
C PRO A 144 -11.59 -11.31 9.96
N LYS A 145 -12.16 -12.24 9.19
CA LYS A 145 -11.83 -12.37 7.75
C LYS A 145 -12.06 -11.05 7.03
N GLY A 146 -11.07 -10.64 6.22
CA GLY A 146 -11.11 -9.38 5.47
C GLY A 146 -10.65 -8.16 6.27
N THR A 147 -10.24 -8.31 7.53
CA THR A 147 -9.63 -7.23 8.32
C THR A 147 -8.12 -7.40 8.40
N ASN A 148 -7.41 -6.29 8.31
CA ASN A 148 -5.96 -6.22 8.46
C ASN A 148 -5.65 -5.37 9.69
N ILE A 149 -4.90 -5.93 10.63
CA ILE A 149 -4.52 -5.23 11.85
C ILE A 149 -3.45 -4.16 11.57
N GLY A 150 -3.49 -3.03 12.27
CA GLY A 150 -2.41 -2.03 12.23
C GLY A 150 -1.15 -2.52 12.97
N LEU A 151 0.03 -2.01 12.58
CA LEU A 151 1.32 -2.44 13.17
C LEU A 151 1.36 -2.21 14.68
N LYS A 152 0.94 -1.02 15.12
CA LYS A 152 0.84 -0.67 16.54
C LYS A 152 0.01 -1.68 17.32
N ASN A 153 -1.23 -1.92 16.88
CA ASN A 153 -2.13 -2.85 17.56
C ASN A 153 -1.57 -4.28 17.58
N ALA A 154 -0.91 -4.72 16.52
CA ALA A 154 -0.27 -6.02 16.49
C ALA A 154 0.91 -6.11 17.46
N ALA A 155 1.74 -5.08 17.53
CA ALA A 155 2.86 -5.00 18.46
C ALA A 155 2.38 -5.04 19.92
N GLU A 156 1.34 -4.28 20.24
CA GLU A 156 0.70 -4.28 21.57
C GLU A 156 0.16 -5.67 21.93
N LEU A 157 -0.64 -6.30 21.05
CA LEU A 157 -1.21 -7.63 21.30
C LEU A 157 -0.16 -8.74 21.43
N LEU A 158 1.00 -8.58 20.79
CA LEU A 158 2.12 -9.51 20.86
C LEU A 158 3.10 -9.19 22.00
N ASN A 159 2.79 -8.21 22.85
CA ASN A 159 3.64 -7.73 23.94
C ASN A 159 5.06 -7.37 23.47
N ILE A 160 5.16 -6.72 22.31
CA ILE A 160 6.41 -6.13 21.83
C ILE A 160 6.61 -4.81 22.57
N ASN A 161 7.84 -4.57 23.03
CA ASN A 161 8.18 -3.33 23.71
C ASN A 161 8.19 -2.15 22.71
N ILE A 162 7.33 -1.17 22.93
CA ILE A 162 7.17 0.01 22.07
C ILE A 162 7.84 1.18 22.78
N GLU A 163 9.08 1.47 22.42
CA GLU A 163 9.87 2.58 23.00
C GLU A 163 9.94 3.78 22.07
N ASN A 164 9.91 3.52 20.76
CA ASN A 164 10.05 4.51 19.71
C ASN A 164 8.71 4.83 19.03
N LYS A 165 8.62 6.03 18.44
CA LYS A 165 7.41 6.50 17.74
C LYS A 165 7.18 5.71 16.44
N PHE A 166 5.91 5.41 16.17
CA PHE A 166 5.42 4.96 14.86
C PHE A 166 5.49 6.11 13.83
N HIS A 167 5.35 5.79 12.55
CA HIS A 167 5.51 6.72 11.43
C HIS A 167 6.93 7.25 11.30
N ASN A 168 7.87 6.37 11.63
CA ASN A 168 9.27 6.50 11.34
C ASN A 168 9.70 5.18 10.72
N ALA A 169 10.15 5.23 9.48
CA ALA A 169 10.36 4.03 8.68
C ALA A 169 11.29 3.00 9.36
N LEU A 170 12.34 3.44 10.08
CA LEU A 170 13.23 2.50 10.76
C LEU A 170 12.54 1.81 11.94
N ASN A 171 11.81 2.58 12.75
CA ASN A 171 11.09 2.03 13.89
C ASN A 171 10.02 1.03 13.43
N ASP A 172 9.29 1.37 12.37
CA ASP A 172 8.23 0.53 11.83
C ASP A 172 8.78 -0.73 11.16
N ALA A 173 9.94 -0.65 10.49
CA ALA A 173 10.66 -1.83 10.02
C ALA A 173 11.12 -2.73 11.19
N TYR A 174 11.63 -2.14 12.28
CA TYR A 174 12.03 -2.88 13.48
C TYR A 174 10.85 -3.57 14.15
N TYR A 175 9.74 -2.87 14.38
CA TYR A 175 8.54 -3.47 14.97
C TYR A 175 7.95 -4.54 14.07
N THR A 176 7.96 -4.33 12.76
CA THR A 176 7.54 -5.35 11.79
C THR A 176 8.41 -6.61 11.90
N ALA A 177 9.73 -6.45 12.08
CA ALA A 177 10.63 -7.58 12.30
C ALA A 177 10.37 -8.30 13.63
N GLU A 178 10.09 -7.57 14.71
CA GLU A 178 9.73 -8.18 16.00
C GLU A 178 8.40 -8.95 15.91
N VAL A 179 7.40 -8.42 15.20
CA VAL A 179 6.16 -9.17 14.90
C VAL A 179 6.49 -10.42 14.07
N PHE A 180 7.33 -10.29 13.06
CA PHE A 180 7.76 -11.40 12.22
C PHE A 180 8.43 -12.52 13.03
N LYS A 181 9.25 -12.17 14.04
CA LYS A 181 9.87 -13.14 14.96
C LYS A 181 8.83 -13.91 15.79
N LYS A 182 7.71 -13.29 16.15
CA LYS A 182 6.65 -13.91 16.98
C LYS A 182 5.70 -14.83 16.20
N ILE A 183 5.47 -14.58 14.90
CA ILE A 183 4.50 -15.37 14.13
C ILE A 183 5.05 -16.75 13.68
N PRO A 184 4.22 -17.82 13.58
CA PRO A 184 4.66 -19.12 13.07
C PRO A 184 5.02 -19.10 11.58
N LYS A 185 6.16 -19.70 11.21
CA LYS A 185 6.69 -19.68 9.84
C LYS A 185 6.16 -20.80 8.94
N LYS A 186 5.57 -21.83 9.52
CA LYS A 186 5.18 -23.10 8.85
C LYS A 186 4.22 -22.93 7.66
N ASN A 187 3.56 -21.79 7.51
CA ASN A 187 2.59 -21.52 6.45
C ASN A 187 2.73 -20.12 5.84
N ILE A 188 3.92 -19.53 5.91
CA ILE A 188 4.19 -18.24 5.26
C ILE A 188 4.45 -18.51 3.78
N ASN A 189 3.63 -17.91 2.92
CA ASN A 189 3.77 -17.97 1.48
C ASN A 189 4.61 -16.77 1.03
N ILE A 190 5.62 -17.07 0.23
CA ILE A 190 6.40 -16.05 -0.47
C ILE A 190 5.60 -15.64 -1.71
N ILE A 191 5.28 -14.36 -1.80
CA ILE A 191 4.55 -13.78 -2.93
C ILE A 191 5.57 -13.26 -3.94
N LYS A 192 5.34 -13.53 -5.23
CA LYS A 192 6.13 -12.91 -6.31
C LYS A 192 5.45 -11.63 -6.77
N TYR A 193 6.14 -10.51 -6.60
CA TYR A 193 5.72 -9.22 -7.11
C TYR A 193 5.84 -9.20 -8.64
N ASP A 194 4.69 -9.03 -9.30
CA ASP A 194 4.62 -8.86 -10.76
C ASP A 194 4.70 -7.38 -11.10
N VAL A 195 5.89 -6.95 -11.51
CA VAL A 195 6.14 -5.57 -11.92
C VAL A 195 5.23 -5.17 -13.09
N ASN A 196 5.07 -6.04 -14.10
CA ASN A 196 4.33 -5.73 -15.33
C ASN A 196 2.81 -5.61 -15.12
N LYS A 197 2.24 -6.43 -14.23
CA LYS A 197 0.80 -6.38 -13.92
C LYS A 197 0.43 -5.17 -13.06
N ASN A 198 1.32 -4.77 -12.16
CA ASN A 198 1.13 -3.59 -11.29
C ASN A 198 1.52 -2.27 -11.98
N MET A 199 2.19 -2.33 -13.13
CA MET A 199 2.47 -1.20 -14.03
C MET A 199 1.29 -0.80 -14.92
N LYS A 200 0.25 -1.63 -15.06
CA LYS A 200 -0.96 -1.17 -15.75
C LYS A 200 -1.50 -0.03 -14.90
N PRO A 201 -1.67 1.20 -15.45
CA PRO A 201 -2.42 2.22 -14.73
C PRO A 201 -3.71 1.53 -14.31
N THR A 202 -4.02 1.59 -13.00
CA THR A 202 -5.33 1.20 -12.49
C THR A 202 -6.31 1.68 -13.52
N ARG A 203 -6.96 0.73 -14.21
CA ARG A 203 -7.87 0.92 -15.35
C ARG A 203 -8.27 2.38 -15.39
N ASN A 204 -7.91 3.11 -16.45
CA ASN A 204 -8.51 4.42 -16.76
C ASN A 204 -9.90 4.39 -16.15
N ASN A 205 -10.11 5.21 -15.14
CA ASN A 205 -11.34 5.27 -14.39
C ASN A 205 -12.36 5.67 -15.44
N THR A 206 -12.89 4.69 -16.18
CA THR A 206 -14.04 4.84 -17.06
C THR A 206 -15.04 5.39 -16.10
N GLU A 207 -15.30 6.70 -16.25
CA GLU A 207 -16.00 7.55 -15.31
C GLU A 207 -16.99 6.69 -14.55
N LYS A 208 -16.80 6.51 -13.23
CA LYS A 208 -17.70 5.66 -12.44
C LYS A 208 -19.11 6.16 -12.73
N SER A 209 -19.84 5.44 -13.57
CA SER A 209 -21.14 5.87 -14.02
C SER A 209 -22.04 5.85 -12.80
N ILE A 210 -22.50 7.05 -12.43
CA ILE A 210 -23.43 7.21 -11.33
C ILE A 210 -24.81 6.87 -11.90
N LEU A 211 -25.56 6.03 -11.19
CA LEU A 211 -26.94 5.74 -11.58
C LEU A 211 -27.77 7.02 -11.49
N ASP A 212 -28.25 7.50 -12.64
CA ASP A 212 -29.29 8.53 -12.68
C ASP A 212 -30.62 7.90 -12.25
N THR A 213 -30.87 7.97 -10.94
CA THR A 213 -32.05 7.38 -10.32
C THR A 213 -33.34 8.01 -10.84
N SER A 214 -33.32 9.30 -11.19
CA SER A 214 -34.51 10.00 -11.70
C SER A 214 -34.89 9.47 -13.08
N LYS A 215 -33.92 9.32 -13.99
CA LYS A 215 -34.19 8.73 -15.31
C LYS A 215 -34.63 7.28 -15.23
N LEU A 216 -34.04 6.50 -14.32
CA LEU A 216 -34.44 5.11 -14.11
C LEU A 216 -35.92 5.04 -13.70
N ILE A 217 -36.34 5.80 -12.68
CA ILE A 217 -37.74 5.79 -12.23
C ILE A 217 -38.68 6.29 -13.33
N LYS A 218 -38.36 7.41 -13.99
CA LYS A 218 -39.17 7.94 -15.10
C LYS A 218 -39.37 6.93 -16.24
N GLN A 219 -38.38 6.08 -16.50
CA GLN A 219 -38.51 5.02 -17.50
C GLN A 219 -39.56 3.98 -17.09
N PHE A 220 -39.58 3.57 -15.82
CA PHE A 220 -40.61 2.68 -15.29
C PHE A 220 -41.99 3.36 -15.29
N GLU A 221 -42.07 4.61 -14.87
CA GLU A 221 -43.33 5.37 -14.88
C GLU A 221 -43.92 5.49 -16.29
N LYS A 222 -43.06 5.71 -17.29
CA LYS A 222 -43.45 5.70 -18.71
C LYS A 222 -43.94 4.32 -19.16
N MET A 223 -43.26 3.25 -18.77
CA MET A 223 -43.64 1.88 -19.15
C MET A 223 -44.99 1.45 -18.56
N PHE A 224 -45.26 1.85 -17.32
CA PHE A 224 -46.49 1.50 -16.60
C PHE A 224 -47.57 2.58 -16.68
N ASN A 225 -47.29 3.71 -17.36
CA ASN A 225 -48.16 4.86 -17.51
C ASN A 225 -48.78 5.37 -16.19
N ARG A 226 -47.99 5.36 -15.12
CA ARG A 226 -48.35 5.82 -13.77
C ARG A 226 -47.10 6.15 -12.96
N GLU A 227 -47.25 6.93 -11.90
CA GLU A 227 -46.17 7.19 -10.96
C GLU A 227 -45.78 5.94 -10.15
N MET A 228 -44.49 5.84 -9.82
CA MET A 228 -43.98 4.78 -8.95
C MET A 228 -44.04 5.25 -7.49
N SER A 229 -44.68 4.47 -6.64
CA SER A 229 -44.69 4.69 -5.19
C SER A 229 -43.28 4.62 -4.60
N GLU A 230 -43.07 5.19 -3.40
CA GLU A 230 -41.76 5.16 -2.74
C GLU A 230 -41.23 3.74 -2.51
N GLU A 231 -42.13 2.78 -2.22
CA GLU A 231 -41.78 1.39 -2.02
C GLU A 231 -41.31 0.75 -3.34
N GLU A 232 -42.03 0.97 -4.43
CA GLU A 232 -41.64 0.49 -5.77
C GLU A 232 -40.30 1.08 -6.21
N GLN A 233 -40.07 2.37 -5.94
CA GLN A 233 -38.78 3.00 -6.23
C GLN A 233 -37.63 2.36 -5.42
N LYS A 234 -37.86 1.97 -4.16
CA LYS A 234 -36.87 1.23 -3.35
C LYS A 234 -36.59 -0.15 -3.93
N ILE A 235 -37.63 -0.88 -4.36
CA ILE A 235 -37.51 -2.20 -4.98
C ILE A 235 -36.71 -2.10 -6.29
N ILE A 236 -37.00 -1.12 -7.15
CA ILE A 236 -36.30 -0.89 -8.42
C ILE A 236 -34.80 -0.62 -8.18
N LYS A 237 -34.47 0.24 -7.21
CA LYS A 237 -33.07 0.53 -6.85
C LYS A 237 -32.36 -0.72 -6.32
N LEU A 238 -33.02 -1.50 -5.47
CA LEU A 238 -32.47 -2.72 -4.90
C LEU A 238 -32.18 -3.75 -6.00
N ALA A 239 -33.11 -3.97 -6.92
CA ALA A 239 -32.94 -4.87 -8.05
C ALA A 239 -31.78 -4.45 -8.96
N TYR A 240 -31.64 -3.14 -9.25
CA TYR A 240 -30.50 -2.62 -10.00
C TYR A 240 -29.16 -2.91 -9.29
N MET A 241 -29.11 -2.69 -7.97
CA MET A 241 -27.89 -2.94 -7.19
C MET A 241 -27.52 -4.42 -7.18
N MET A 242 -28.50 -5.31 -6.99
CA MET A 242 -28.30 -6.77 -7.04
C MET A 242 -27.75 -7.25 -8.40
N GLY A 243 -28.24 -6.67 -9.51
CA GLY A 243 -27.71 -6.91 -10.84
C GLY A 243 -26.29 -6.35 -11.03
N LYS A 244 -26.03 -5.13 -10.54
CA LYS A 244 -24.70 -4.50 -10.59
C LYS A 244 -23.65 -5.31 -9.83
N THR A 245 -24.03 -5.96 -8.74
CA THR A 245 -23.16 -6.86 -7.96
C THR A 245 -23.14 -8.29 -8.47
N ARG A 246 -23.85 -8.60 -9.57
CA ARG A 246 -23.94 -9.94 -10.17
C ARG A 246 -24.38 -11.02 -9.18
N GLN A 247 -25.21 -10.64 -8.20
CA GLN A 247 -25.50 -11.46 -7.02
C GLN A 247 -26.18 -12.79 -7.36
N PHE A 248 -26.90 -12.85 -8.48
CA PHE A 248 -27.66 -14.01 -8.93
C PHE A 248 -27.23 -14.51 -10.32
N GLU A 249 -26.08 -14.05 -10.84
CA GLU A 249 -25.53 -14.59 -12.07
C GLU A 249 -24.87 -15.95 -11.80
N ILE A 250 -25.24 -16.96 -12.58
CA ILE A 250 -24.59 -18.28 -12.56
C ILE A 250 -23.63 -18.42 -13.75
N PRO A 251 -22.52 -19.17 -13.62
CA PRO A 251 -21.62 -19.45 -14.73
C PRO A 251 -22.36 -20.13 -15.88
N HIS A 252 -22.00 -19.79 -17.11
CA HIS A 252 -22.47 -20.51 -18.29
C HIS A 252 -21.70 -21.83 -18.40
N SER A 253 -22.21 -22.88 -17.73
CA SER A 253 -21.77 -24.26 -17.92
C SER A 253 -22.98 -25.20 -17.85
N ASP A 254 -23.20 -25.86 -19.00
CA ASP A 254 -23.92 -27.11 -19.27
C ASP A 254 -25.46 -27.09 -19.28
N ASN A 255 -26.00 -26.79 -20.46
CA ASN A 255 -27.11 -27.53 -21.07
C ASN A 255 -26.59 -28.17 -22.36
#